data_AF-A0A8H5EGT7-F1
#
_entry.id   AF-A0A8H5EGT7-F1
#
_cell.length_a   1.000
_cell.length_b   1.000
_cell.length_c   1.000
_cell.angle_alpha   90.00
_cell.angle_beta   90.00
_cell.angle_gamma   90.00
#
_symmetry.space_group_name_H-M   'P 1'
#
loop_
_entity.id
_entity.type
_entity.pdbx_description
1 polymer ?
#
loop_
_entity_poly.entity_id
_entity_poly.type
_entity_poly.pdbx_seq_one_letter_code
_entity_poly.pdbx_strand_id
1 'polypeptide(L)'
;MSGDGPYGPVVNGTQIVFFEYLPNKPAAISFVVLFGIITLVHLIFLFILRAWFFIPFILGGICEIFGYFGRAQAHDTPDKAGPFILQNVLLLAGTPFLAATIYMSLRRVATALDSQHLSFISLRWLTKLYVLIDIACIVSQFIGAIIPASGEPDAITKGRTILIAGLIVQLCALSIFILTSLYLYIRIRQETGPFLDSSLVRWRRYFRTIEAVTIIMIIRSIVRAVEYLQGQGGFVISHEVFIYLFDASLMFLVMLLFLIVHPGRLVKSGTRMKWRGQTHIDEAGDDIMHLPFTHLIAGPSSTPTVQPIMFALRRIIARPVLRVATRQIHVTPRRFASADQPPNMQQIESMMNDPHIRETFEKLSRHPPAIEAMQKMGDIIKSKGLATSGPPSKMDIMKLMMDKEFRDAATTLTTEMQNAGVEINPDVSFPTCFIPVQVTDSIPRSS
;
A
#
# COMPACT_ATOMS: atom_id res chain seq x y z
N MET A 1 -48.26 4.92 -4.21
CA MET A 1 -48.43 6.08 -3.29
C MET A 1 -47.89 7.29 -4.01
N SER A 2 -48.77 8.02 -4.69
CA SER A 2 -48.49 9.27 -5.40
C SER A 2 -48.75 10.46 -4.47
N GLY A 3 -48.04 10.52 -3.35
CA GLY A 3 -48.04 11.68 -2.48
C GLY A 3 -46.71 12.39 -2.66
N ASP A 4 -46.73 13.63 -3.15
CA ASP A 4 -45.54 14.48 -3.21
C ASP A 4 -44.95 14.60 -1.79
N GLY A 5 -43.62 14.45 -1.68
CA GLY A 5 -42.87 14.24 -0.43
C GLY A 5 -42.99 15.34 0.63
N PRO A 6 -42.23 15.28 1.74
CA PRO A 6 -41.08 14.41 2.03
C PRO A 6 -41.42 13.00 2.56
N TYR A 7 -40.54 12.03 2.29
CA TYR A 7 -40.64 10.64 2.72
C TYR A 7 -39.72 10.31 3.88
N GLY A 8 -40.23 9.53 4.83
CA GLY A 8 -39.47 8.99 5.95
C GLY A 8 -40.36 8.59 7.12
N PRO A 9 -39.83 7.81 8.08
CA PRO A 9 -40.57 7.33 9.23
C PRO A 9 -40.82 8.46 10.23
N VAL A 10 -41.95 8.38 10.93
CA VAL A 10 -42.25 9.27 12.06
C VAL A 10 -41.76 8.60 13.33
N VAL A 11 -40.79 9.23 14.01
CA VAL A 11 -40.20 8.73 15.25
C VAL A 11 -40.33 9.84 16.30
N ASN A 12 -40.87 9.53 17.47
CA ASN A 12 -41.10 10.50 18.56
C ASN A 12 -41.91 11.75 18.12
N GLY A 13 -42.85 11.60 17.18
CA GLY A 13 -43.67 12.70 16.66
C GLY A 13 -42.97 13.60 15.62
N THR A 14 -41.70 13.35 15.32
CA THR A 14 -40.93 14.07 14.30
C THR A 14 -40.75 13.17 13.07
N GLN A 15 -41.07 13.68 11.87
CA GLN A 15 -40.78 12.95 10.63
C GLN A 15 -39.29 13.06 10.32
N ILE A 16 -38.58 11.93 10.32
CA ILE A 16 -37.18 11.90 9.90
C ILE A 16 -37.17 11.84 8.37
N VAL A 17 -36.98 13.00 7.72
CA VAL A 17 -36.95 13.09 6.26
C VAL A 17 -35.72 12.37 5.70
N PHE A 18 -35.94 11.28 4.98
CA PHE A 18 -34.93 10.54 4.23
C PHE A 18 -34.82 11.05 2.79
N PHE A 19 -35.96 11.30 2.15
CA PHE A 19 -35.99 11.80 0.78
C PHE A 19 -37.02 12.90 0.63
N GLU A 20 -36.61 14.06 0.10
CA GLU A 20 -37.51 15.18 -0.21
C GLU A 20 -38.44 14.86 -1.40
N TYR A 21 -38.03 13.91 -2.25
CA TYR A 21 -38.72 13.48 -3.46
C TYR A 21 -38.64 11.96 -3.60
N LEU A 22 -39.46 11.37 -4.47
CA LEU A 22 -39.40 9.95 -4.76
C LEU A 22 -38.21 9.66 -5.70
N PRO A 23 -37.21 8.84 -5.31
CA PRO A 23 -36.03 8.59 -6.15
C PRO A 23 -36.38 8.00 -7.51
N ASN A 24 -35.76 8.46 -8.59
CA ASN A 24 -35.97 7.91 -9.93
C ASN A 24 -35.26 6.56 -10.09
N LYS A 25 -36.05 5.47 -10.08
CA LYS A 25 -35.56 4.10 -10.20
C LYS A 25 -34.83 3.80 -11.51
N PRO A 26 -35.35 4.15 -12.71
CA PRO A 26 -34.62 3.97 -13.96
C PRO A 26 -33.24 4.65 -13.98
N ALA A 27 -33.13 5.87 -13.46
CA ALA A 27 -31.86 6.59 -13.39
C ALA A 27 -30.87 5.89 -12.46
N ALA A 28 -31.31 5.48 -11.27
CA ALA A 28 -30.48 4.74 -10.31
C ALA A 28 -29.96 3.42 -10.93
N ILE A 29 -30.84 2.62 -11.54
CA ILE A 29 -30.46 1.36 -12.20
C ILE A 29 -29.47 1.59 -13.34
N SER A 30 -29.61 2.68 -14.11
CA SER A 30 -28.67 3.03 -15.18
C SER A 30 -27.26 3.22 -14.63
N PHE A 31 -27.11 3.94 -13.51
CA PHE A 31 -25.82 4.10 -12.85
C PHE A 31 -25.30 2.80 -12.21
N VAL A 32 -26.17 1.96 -11.66
CA VAL A 32 -25.78 0.61 -11.19
C VAL A 32 -25.13 -0.20 -12.32
N VAL A 33 -25.72 -0.19 -13.51
CA VAL A 33 -25.17 -0.90 -14.68
C VAL A 33 -23.86 -0.26 -15.14
N LEU A 34 -23.79 1.07 -15.24
CA LEU A 34 -22.57 1.78 -15.63
C LEU A 34 -21.40 1.50 -14.67
N PHE A 35 -21.64 1.62 -13.36
CA PHE A 35 -20.63 1.30 -12.33
C PHE A 35 -20.28 -0.19 -12.32
N GLY A 36 -21.25 -1.07 -12.57
CA GLY A 36 -21.04 -2.51 -12.72
C GLY A 36 -20.07 -2.84 -13.85
N ILE A 37 -20.34 -2.32 -15.05
CA ILE A 37 -19.50 -2.54 -16.23
C ILE A 37 -18.10 -2.00 -15.98
N ILE A 38 -17.97 -0.74 -15.54
CA ILE A 38 -16.63 -0.13 -15.40
C ILE A 38 -15.82 -0.79 -14.27
N THR A 39 -16.46 -1.19 -13.18
CA THR A 39 -15.79 -1.92 -12.09
C THR A 39 -15.32 -3.29 -12.54
N LEU A 40 -16.14 -4.01 -13.33
CA LEU A 40 -15.77 -5.30 -13.89
C LEU A 40 -14.56 -5.17 -14.84
N VAL A 41 -14.51 -4.15 -15.69
CA VAL A 41 -13.36 -3.91 -16.57
C VAL A 41 -12.09 -3.62 -15.75
N HIS A 42 -12.18 -2.81 -14.69
CA HIS A 42 -11.04 -2.59 -13.80
C HIS A 42 -10.61 -3.86 -13.07
N LEU A 43 -11.56 -4.72 -12.68
CA LEU A 43 -11.28 -6.01 -12.06
C LEU A 43 -10.53 -6.93 -13.02
N ILE A 44 -10.92 -7.00 -14.29
CA ILE A 44 -10.19 -7.75 -15.33
C ILE A 44 -8.76 -7.18 -15.48
N PHE A 45 -8.62 -5.86 -15.53
CA PHE A 45 -7.31 -5.20 -15.65
C PHE A 45 -6.43 -5.40 -14.40
N LEU A 46 -7.03 -5.52 -13.21
CA LEU A 46 -6.33 -5.82 -11.97
C LEU A 46 -5.51 -7.11 -12.10
N PHE A 47 -6.13 -8.17 -12.65
CA PHE A 47 -5.48 -9.46 -12.87
C PHE A 47 -4.48 -9.42 -14.03
N ILE A 48 -4.87 -8.88 -15.20
CA ILE A 48 -4.00 -8.83 -16.40
C ILE A 48 -2.72 -8.01 -16.14
N LEU A 49 -2.85 -6.87 -15.46
CA LEU A 49 -1.74 -5.98 -15.17
C LEU A 49 -1.06 -6.29 -13.83
N ARG A 50 -1.57 -7.27 -13.07
CA ARG A 50 -1.11 -7.63 -11.71
C ARG A 50 -1.01 -6.39 -10.80
N ALA A 51 -1.99 -5.49 -10.91
CA ALA A 51 -1.96 -4.15 -10.33
C ALA A 51 -2.60 -4.10 -8.92
N TRP A 52 -2.19 -4.97 -7.99
CA TRP A 52 -2.82 -5.15 -6.66
C TRP A 52 -3.04 -3.88 -5.82
N PHE A 53 -2.36 -2.78 -6.11
CA PHE A 53 -2.63 -1.50 -5.45
C PHE A 53 -3.96 -0.84 -5.87
N PHE A 54 -4.63 -1.36 -6.90
CA PHE A 54 -5.96 -0.92 -7.35
C PHE A 54 -7.11 -1.58 -6.58
N ILE A 55 -6.85 -2.44 -5.60
CA ILE A 55 -7.91 -3.07 -4.79
C ILE A 55 -8.85 -2.02 -4.17
N PRO A 56 -8.37 -0.93 -3.53
CA PRO A 56 -9.26 0.11 -3.03
C PRO A 56 -10.16 0.69 -4.12
N PHE A 57 -9.65 0.87 -5.34
CA PHE A 57 -10.46 1.35 -6.47
C PHE A 57 -11.65 0.45 -6.79
N ILE A 58 -11.43 -0.87 -6.75
CA ILE A 58 -12.50 -1.85 -6.96
C ILE A 58 -13.52 -1.79 -5.83
N LEU A 59 -13.06 -1.67 -4.57
CA LEU A 59 -13.95 -1.50 -3.43
C LEU A 59 -14.78 -0.22 -3.55
N GLY A 60 -14.17 0.88 -3.98
CA GLY A 60 -14.88 2.13 -4.29
C GLY A 60 -15.95 1.93 -5.37
N GLY A 61 -15.63 1.25 -6.46
CA GLY A 61 -16.61 0.89 -7.50
C GLY A 61 -17.76 0.03 -6.99
N ILE A 62 -17.47 -0.95 -6.12
CA ILE A 62 -18.49 -1.79 -5.47
C ILE A 62 -19.40 -0.95 -4.56
N CYS A 63 -18.84 -0.01 -3.80
CA CYS A 63 -19.61 0.93 -2.99
C CYS A 63 -20.57 1.77 -3.85
N GLU A 64 -20.12 2.29 -5.00
CA GLU A 64 -20.99 3.04 -5.92
C GLU A 64 -22.13 2.16 -6.48
N ILE A 65 -21.84 0.92 -6.89
CA ILE A 65 -22.86 -0.04 -7.38
C ILE A 65 -23.95 -0.25 -6.32
N PHE A 66 -23.56 -0.61 -5.10
CA PHE A 66 -24.52 -0.91 -4.03
C PHE A 66 -25.18 0.35 -3.46
N GLY A 67 -24.51 1.50 -3.50
CA GLY A 67 -25.09 2.79 -3.14
C GLY A 67 -26.25 3.19 -4.06
N TYR A 68 -26.05 3.13 -5.38
CA TYR A 68 -27.12 3.37 -6.35
C TYR A 68 -28.16 2.23 -6.40
N PHE A 69 -27.79 1.01 -6.02
CA PHE A 69 -28.76 -0.06 -5.82
C PHE A 69 -29.69 0.24 -4.64
N GLY A 70 -29.15 0.69 -3.50
CA GLY A 70 -29.94 1.16 -2.37
C GLY A 70 -30.88 2.30 -2.76
N ARG A 71 -30.41 3.22 -3.60
CA ARG A 71 -31.25 4.28 -4.18
C ARG A 71 -32.39 3.76 -5.04
N ALA A 72 -32.13 2.77 -5.89
CA ALA A 72 -33.16 2.13 -6.72
C ALA A 72 -34.22 1.43 -5.85
N GLN A 73 -33.81 0.80 -4.75
CA GLN A 73 -34.72 0.19 -3.78
C GLN A 73 -35.55 1.23 -3.02
N ALA A 74 -34.97 2.41 -2.74
CA ALA A 74 -35.66 3.50 -2.07
C ALA A 74 -36.86 4.04 -2.86
N HIS A 75 -36.94 3.81 -4.18
CA HIS A 75 -38.15 4.13 -4.95
C HIS A 75 -39.36 3.28 -4.51
N ASP A 76 -39.15 2.00 -4.21
CA ASP A 76 -40.24 1.08 -3.85
C ASP A 76 -40.61 1.23 -2.37
N THR A 77 -39.63 1.57 -1.51
CA THR A 77 -39.82 1.73 -0.06
C THR A 77 -39.10 2.98 0.49
N PRO A 78 -39.57 4.20 0.16
CA PRO A 78 -38.90 5.46 0.53
C PRO A 78 -39.03 5.80 2.02
N ASP A 79 -39.95 5.16 2.73
CA ASP A 79 -40.22 5.29 4.16
C ASP A 79 -39.31 4.41 5.03
N LYS A 80 -38.59 3.45 4.44
CA LYS A 80 -37.70 2.54 5.18
C LYS A 80 -36.29 3.11 5.29
N ALA A 81 -35.72 2.99 6.49
CA ALA A 81 -34.36 3.46 6.77
C ALA A 81 -33.28 2.67 6.02
N GLY A 82 -33.51 1.37 5.77
CA GLY A 82 -32.51 0.47 5.16
C GLY A 82 -31.95 0.98 3.81
N PRO A 83 -32.80 1.23 2.79
CA PRO A 83 -32.36 1.75 1.50
C PRO A 83 -31.63 3.11 1.61
N PHE A 84 -32.13 4.01 2.47
CA PHE A 84 -31.52 5.32 2.72
C PHE A 84 -30.12 5.21 3.34
N ILE A 85 -29.98 4.40 4.40
CA ILE A 85 -28.70 4.15 5.07
C ILE A 85 -27.74 3.48 4.08
N LEU A 86 -28.18 2.45 3.35
CA LEU A 86 -27.37 1.74 2.37
C LEU A 86 -26.81 2.69 1.31
N GLN A 87 -27.67 3.54 0.73
CA GLN A 87 -27.26 4.56 -0.22
C GLN A 87 -26.22 5.51 0.39
N ASN A 88 -26.55 6.18 1.49
CA ASN A 88 -25.70 7.24 2.02
C ASN A 88 -24.36 6.70 2.52
N VAL A 89 -24.36 5.63 3.31
CA VAL A 89 -23.13 5.04 3.85
C VAL A 89 -22.19 4.61 2.72
N LEU A 90 -22.70 3.92 1.71
CA LEU A 90 -21.85 3.41 0.63
C LEU A 90 -21.37 4.51 -0.33
N LEU A 91 -22.21 5.49 -0.68
CA LEU A 91 -21.78 6.62 -1.50
C LEU A 91 -20.74 7.47 -0.75
N LEU A 92 -20.88 7.67 0.57
CA LEU A 92 -19.88 8.38 1.36
C LEU A 92 -18.55 7.59 1.41
N ALA A 93 -18.61 6.28 1.67
CA ALA A 93 -17.41 5.43 1.72
C ALA A 93 -16.71 5.17 0.39
N GLY A 94 -17.42 5.20 -0.74
CA GLY A 94 -16.84 4.99 -2.06
C GLY A 94 -15.73 6.00 -2.37
N THR A 95 -15.97 7.27 -2.06
CA THR A 95 -15.05 8.38 -2.40
C THR A 95 -13.64 8.20 -1.83
N PRO A 96 -13.46 7.96 -0.52
CA PRO A 96 -12.15 7.70 0.09
C PRO A 96 -11.38 6.50 -0.49
N PHE A 97 -12.08 5.44 -0.90
CA PHE A 97 -11.44 4.29 -1.55
C PHE A 97 -10.86 4.66 -2.93
N LEU A 98 -11.60 5.48 -3.70
CA LEU A 98 -11.10 6.05 -4.95
C LEU A 98 -9.91 6.99 -4.69
N ALA A 99 -10.01 7.86 -3.67
CA ALA A 99 -8.95 8.78 -3.25
C ALA A 99 -7.64 8.06 -2.88
N ALA A 100 -7.73 6.99 -2.09
CA ALA A 100 -6.59 6.17 -1.69
C ALA A 100 -5.81 5.66 -2.90
N THR A 101 -6.51 5.25 -3.98
CA THR A 101 -5.87 4.79 -5.21
C THR A 101 -5.17 5.93 -5.95
N ILE A 102 -5.71 7.15 -5.93
CA ILE A 102 -5.07 8.34 -6.51
C ILE A 102 -3.74 8.63 -5.81
N TYR A 103 -3.74 8.63 -4.47
CA TYR A 103 -2.54 8.86 -3.67
C TYR A 103 -1.46 7.80 -3.93
N MET A 104 -1.86 6.54 -4.05
CA MET A 104 -0.95 5.45 -4.40
C MET A 104 -0.43 5.57 -5.84
N SER A 105 -1.27 6.03 -6.77
CA SER A 105 -0.91 6.24 -8.16
C SER A 105 0.13 7.34 -8.31
N LEU A 106 -0.04 8.49 -7.64
CA LEU A 106 0.95 9.57 -7.63
C LEU A 106 2.31 9.07 -7.13
N ARG A 107 2.32 8.37 -5.99
CA ARG A 107 3.55 7.79 -5.45
C ARG A 107 4.22 6.85 -6.46
N ARG A 108 3.47 5.99 -7.14
CA ARG A 108 4.01 5.04 -8.12
C ARG A 108 4.55 5.73 -9.35
N VAL A 109 3.87 6.74 -9.88
CA VAL A 109 4.34 7.55 -11.01
C VAL A 109 5.65 8.24 -10.64
N ALA A 110 5.72 8.89 -9.47
CA ALA A 110 6.93 9.53 -8.98
C ALA A 110 8.08 8.55 -8.71
N THR A 111 7.77 7.32 -8.29
CA THR A 111 8.78 6.25 -8.13
C THR A 111 9.31 5.78 -9.48
N ALA A 112 8.44 5.67 -10.49
CA ALA A 112 8.83 5.22 -11.83
C ALA A 112 9.73 6.24 -12.55
N LEU A 113 9.66 7.52 -12.17
CA LEU A 113 10.50 8.60 -12.69
C LEU A 113 11.78 8.84 -11.86
N ASP A 114 12.03 8.03 -10.83
CA ASP A 114 13.10 8.24 -9.84
C ASP A 114 13.11 9.64 -9.20
N SER A 115 11.95 10.29 -9.19
CA SER A 115 11.79 11.69 -8.78
C SER A 115 11.35 11.82 -7.32
N GLN A 116 11.44 10.75 -6.53
CA GLN A 116 11.00 10.77 -5.12
C GLN A 116 11.81 11.76 -4.27
N HIS A 117 13.06 12.01 -4.63
CA HIS A 117 13.96 12.93 -3.95
C HIS A 117 13.60 14.41 -4.16
N LEU A 118 12.80 14.72 -5.19
CA LEU A 118 12.32 16.08 -5.48
C LEU A 118 11.11 16.48 -4.62
N SER A 119 10.47 15.49 -3.98
CA SER A 119 9.38 15.76 -3.05
C SER A 119 9.94 16.19 -1.69
N PHE A 120 9.45 17.32 -1.16
CA PHE A 120 9.85 17.83 0.17
C PHE A 120 9.57 16.80 1.28
N ILE A 121 8.48 16.04 1.13
CA ILE A 121 8.08 14.97 2.06
C ILE A 121 8.18 13.63 1.33
N SER A 122 8.62 12.58 2.02
CA SER A 122 8.59 11.22 1.50
C SER A 122 7.18 10.84 1.06
N LEU A 123 6.99 10.61 -0.24
CA LEU A 123 5.71 10.20 -0.85
C LEU A 123 5.12 8.94 -0.20
N ARG A 124 5.95 8.11 0.46
CA ARG A 124 5.48 6.93 1.22
C ARG A 124 4.68 7.32 2.46
N TRP A 125 5.17 8.30 3.22
CA TRP A 125 4.50 8.80 4.41
C TRP A 125 3.28 9.63 4.04
N LEU A 126 3.41 10.43 2.98
CA LEU A 126 2.30 11.25 2.48
C LEU A 126 1.07 10.41 2.10
N THR A 127 1.25 9.32 1.33
CA THR A 127 0.14 8.40 1.01
C THR A 127 -0.50 7.80 2.27
N LYS A 128 0.30 7.37 3.25
CA LYS A 128 -0.22 6.78 4.49
C LYS A 128 -1.02 7.80 5.31
N LEU A 129 -0.51 9.02 5.41
CA LEU A 129 -1.16 10.12 6.13
C LEU A 129 -2.53 10.44 5.52
N TYR A 130 -2.61 10.62 4.21
CA TYR A 130 -3.90 10.93 3.56
C TYR A 130 -4.91 9.80 3.67
N VAL A 131 -4.48 8.54 3.56
CA VAL A 131 -5.38 7.40 3.78
C VAL A 131 -5.90 7.36 5.23
N LEU A 132 -5.06 7.68 6.21
CA LEU A 132 -5.49 7.75 7.61
C LEU A 132 -6.50 8.88 7.84
N ILE A 133 -6.26 10.06 7.26
CA ILE A 133 -7.18 11.21 7.31
C ILE A 133 -8.53 10.81 6.71
N ASP A 134 -8.51 10.18 5.53
CA ASP A 134 -9.71 9.75 4.83
C ASP A 134 -10.49 8.70 5.65
N ILE A 135 -9.82 7.74 6.30
CA ILE A 135 -10.47 6.77 7.21
C ILE A 135 -11.14 7.50 8.39
N ALA A 136 -10.44 8.45 9.02
CA ALA A 136 -11.01 9.24 10.11
C ALA A 136 -12.24 10.05 9.65
N CYS A 137 -12.21 10.58 8.43
CA CYS A 137 -13.33 11.30 7.82
C CYS A 137 -14.52 10.38 7.51
N ILE A 138 -14.30 9.15 7.03
CA ILE A 138 -15.39 8.17 6.84
C ILE A 138 -16.06 7.86 8.17
N VAL A 139 -15.27 7.59 9.21
CA VAL A 139 -15.79 7.24 10.52
C VAL A 139 -16.64 8.38 11.09
N SER A 140 -16.16 9.63 11.02
CA SER A 140 -16.96 10.78 11.47
C SER A 140 -18.22 10.97 10.63
N GLN A 141 -18.15 10.79 9.31
CA GLN A 141 -19.30 10.84 8.42
C GLN A 141 -20.35 9.78 8.73
N PHE A 142 -19.94 8.54 9.01
CA PHE A 142 -20.84 7.46 9.38
C PHE A 142 -21.53 7.72 10.72
N ILE A 143 -20.75 8.10 11.74
CA ILE A 143 -21.29 8.48 13.04
C ILE A 143 -22.29 9.62 12.89
N GLY A 144 -21.91 10.67 12.14
CA GLY A 144 -22.76 11.82 11.90
C GLY A 144 -24.03 11.53 11.09
N ALA A 145 -24.00 10.52 10.22
CA ALA A 145 -25.16 10.06 9.45
C ALA A 145 -26.13 9.17 10.26
N ILE A 146 -25.62 8.44 11.26
CA ILE A 146 -26.40 7.46 12.04
C ILE A 146 -27.03 8.10 13.28
N ILE A 147 -26.33 8.99 14.00
CA ILE A 147 -26.82 9.62 15.23
C ILE A 147 -28.23 10.27 15.07
N PRO A 148 -28.56 10.96 13.96
CA PRO A 148 -29.89 11.55 13.76
C PRO A 148 -31.06 10.55 13.78
N ALA A 149 -30.81 9.24 13.67
CA ALA A 149 -31.84 8.21 13.63
C ALA A 149 -32.66 8.08 14.93
N SER A 150 -32.19 8.65 16.05
CA SER A 150 -32.96 8.67 17.31
C SER A 150 -34.13 9.66 17.30
N GLY A 151 -34.16 10.60 16.35
CA GLY A 151 -35.19 11.65 16.24
C GLY A 151 -35.07 12.77 17.28
N GLU A 152 -34.03 12.78 18.12
CA GLU A 152 -33.81 13.83 19.12
C GLU A 152 -33.17 15.08 18.48
N PRO A 153 -33.71 16.31 18.68
CA PRO A 153 -33.20 17.53 18.03
C PRO A 153 -31.71 17.80 18.28
N ASP A 154 -31.24 17.53 19.50
CA ASP A 154 -29.85 17.69 19.92
C ASP A 154 -28.94 16.69 19.20
N ALA A 155 -29.39 15.44 19.08
CA ALA A 155 -28.67 14.38 18.37
C ALA A 155 -28.58 14.67 16.87
N ILE A 156 -29.66 15.15 16.25
CA ILE A 156 -29.70 15.55 14.84
C ILE A 156 -28.66 16.64 14.56
N THR A 157 -28.60 17.68 15.39
CA THR A 157 -27.66 18.81 15.22
C THR A 157 -26.21 18.38 15.42
N LYS A 158 -25.95 17.57 16.46
CA LYS A 158 -24.60 17.02 16.73
C LYS A 158 -24.14 16.11 15.61
N GLY A 159 -24.98 15.18 15.15
CA GLY A 159 -24.68 14.27 14.05
C GLY A 159 -24.34 15.03 12.76
N ARG A 160 -25.17 16.02 12.40
CA ARG A 160 -24.90 16.89 11.24
C ARG A 160 -23.57 17.63 11.34
N THR A 161 -23.24 18.17 12.52
CA THR A 161 -21.98 18.89 12.75
C THR A 161 -20.77 17.96 12.58
N ILE A 162 -20.82 16.74 13.13
CA ILE A 162 -19.76 15.74 13.01
C ILE A 162 -19.57 15.33 11.54
N LEU A 163 -20.67 15.12 10.81
CA LEU A 163 -20.64 14.77 9.39
C LEU A 163 -19.97 15.87 8.57
N ILE A 164 -20.40 17.13 8.75
CA ILE A 164 -19.85 18.29 8.03
C ILE A 164 -18.37 18.48 8.35
N ALA A 165 -17.96 18.31 9.61
CA ALA A 165 -16.56 18.39 10.00
C ALA A 165 -15.69 17.37 9.23
N GLY A 166 -16.18 16.13 9.10
CA GLY A 166 -15.52 15.09 8.28
C GLY A 166 -15.38 15.49 6.81
N LEU A 167 -16.44 16.04 6.21
CA LEU A 167 -16.39 16.50 4.81
C LEU A 167 -15.41 17.66 4.59
N ILE A 168 -15.35 18.62 5.52
CA ILE A 168 -14.43 19.77 5.44
C ILE A 168 -12.98 19.30 5.57
N VAL A 169 -12.67 18.43 6.55
CA VAL A 169 -11.32 17.89 6.72
C VAL A 169 -10.88 17.12 5.48
N GLN A 170 -11.76 16.29 4.91
CA GLN A 170 -11.49 15.55 3.68
C GLN A 170 -11.26 16.49 2.48
N LEU A 171 -12.07 17.54 2.34
CA LEU A 171 -11.92 18.56 1.29
C LEU A 171 -10.58 19.30 1.41
N CYS A 172 -10.19 19.71 2.62
CA CYS A 172 -8.89 20.33 2.89
C CYS A 172 -7.74 19.38 2.54
N ALA A 173 -7.85 18.10 2.93
CA ALA A 173 -6.84 17.09 2.63
C ALA A 173 -6.65 16.89 1.11
N LEU A 174 -7.75 16.75 0.36
CA LEU A 174 -7.73 16.65 -1.11
C LEU A 174 -7.15 17.91 -1.76
N SER A 175 -7.46 19.09 -1.21
CA SER A 175 -6.95 20.39 -1.71
C SER A 175 -5.44 20.52 -1.50
N ILE A 176 -4.92 20.11 -0.34
CA ILE A 176 -3.47 20.09 -0.09
C ILE A 176 -2.79 19.03 -0.96
N PHE A 177 -3.44 17.89 -1.19
CA PHE A 177 -2.92 16.83 -2.05
C PHE A 177 -2.73 17.32 -3.50
N ILE A 178 -3.71 18.02 -4.08
CA ILE A 178 -3.56 18.53 -5.45
C ILE A 178 -2.44 19.57 -5.56
N LEU A 179 -2.28 20.46 -4.58
CA LEU A 179 -1.18 21.42 -4.54
C LEU A 179 0.18 20.70 -4.47
N THR A 180 0.27 19.65 -3.65
CA THR A 180 1.47 18.83 -3.54
C THR A 180 1.79 18.08 -4.84
N SER A 181 0.75 17.56 -5.52
CA SER A 181 0.89 16.92 -6.83
C SER A 181 1.39 17.90 -7.89
N LEU A 182 0.81 19.11 -7.94
CA LEU A 182 1.19 20.16 -8.88
C LEU A 182 2.62 20.65 -8.63
N TYR A 183 3.00 20.85 -7.36
CA TYR A 183 4.36 21.19 -6.98
C TYR A 183 5.37 20.14 -7.49
N LEU A 184 5.08 18.86 -7.28
CA LEU A 184 5.92 17.78 -7.76
C LEU A 184 6.00 17.74 -9.30
N TYR A 185 4.88 17.94 -9.99
CA TYR A 185 4.84 18.04 -11.46
C TYR A 185 5.73 19.17 -11.99
N ILE A 186 5.60 20.38 -11.42
CA ILE A 186 6.40 21.54 -11.81
C ILE A 186 7.89 21.27 -11.56
N ARG A 187 8.23 20.71 -10.40
CA ARG A 187 9.62 20.43 -10.04
C ARG A 187 10.26 19.39 -10.96
N ILE A 188 9.55 18.31 -11.27
CA ILE A 188 10.02 17.30 -12.23
C ILE A 188 10.29 17.96 -13.59
N ARG A 189 9.35 18.79 -14.08
CA ARG A 189 9.51 19.48 -15.37
C ARG A 189 10.73 20.40 -15.41
N GLN A 190 11.05 21.07 -14.31
CA GLN A 190 12.21 21.95 -14.22
C GLN A 190 13.54 21.17 -14.24
N GLU A 191 13.62 20.05 -13.52
CA GLU A 191 14.87 19.28 -13.37
C GLU A 191 15.19 18.37 -14.57
N THR A 192 14.18 17.91 -15.31
CA THR A 192 14.40 16.89 -16.35
C THR A 192 14.72 17.42 -17.75
N GLY A 193 14.58 18.73 -17.99
CA GLY A 193 14.95 19.37 -19.27
C GLY A 193 14.38 18.66 -20.52
N PRO A 194 14.94 18.91 -21.73
CA PRO A 194 14.54 18.23 -22.97
C PRO A 194 14.83 16.72 -22.99
N PHE A 195 15.64 16.20 -22.07
CA PHE A 195 16.16 14.82 -22.06
C PHE A 195 15.10 13.76 -21.74
N LEU A 196 14.01 14.10 -21.02
CA LEU A 196 12.88 13.18 -20.80
C LEU A 196 11.79 13.26 -21.88
N ASP A 197 11.78 14.29 -22.72
CA ASP A 197 10.81 14.41 -23.82
C ASP A 197 11.10 13.42 -24.97
N SER A 198 12.30 12.83 -25.00
CA SER A 198 12.68 11.73 -25.91
C SER A 198 12.29 10.34 -25.40
N SER A 199 11.87 10.22 -24.13
CA SER A 199 11.53 8.92 -23.54
C SER A 199 10.13 8.47 -23.97
N LEU A 200 10.00 7.22 -24.44
CA LEU A 200 8.76 6.55 -24.90
C LEU A 200 7.60 6.55 -23.86
N VAL A 201 7.82 7.08 -22.67
CA VAL A 201 6.90 7.04 -21.55
C VAL A 201 6.21 8.39 -21.40
N ARG A 202 4.93 8.45 -21.77
CA ARG A 202 4.06 9.65 -21.66
C ARG A 202 3.72 9.99 -20.20
N TRP A 203 4.73 10.23 -19.36
CA TRP A 203 4.61 10.50 -17.93
C TRP A 203 3.72 11.71 -17.62
N ARG A 204 3.79 12.76 -18.46
CA ARG A 204 2.92 13.95 -18.38
C ARG A 204 1.43 13.61 -18.46
N ARG A 205 1.06 12.54 -19.17
CA ARG A 205 -0.34 12.09 -19.25
C ARG A 205 -0.82 11.57 -17.91
N TYR A 206 0.01 10.83 -17.17
CA TYR A 206 -0.36 10.27 -15.87
C TYR A 206 -0.53 11.35 -14.80
N PHE A 207 0.38 12.34 -14.74
CA PHE A 207 0.22 13.49 -13.83
C PHE A 207 -1.03 14.29 -14.15
N ARG A 208 -1.26 14.64 -15.42
CA ARG A 208 -2.48 15.35 -15.83
C ARG A 208 -3.75 14.56 -15.52
N THR A 209 -3.73 13.23 -15.66
CA THR A 209 -4.88 12.40 -15.26
C THR A 209 -5.10 12.45 -13.75
N ILE A 210 -4.04 12.33 -12.93
CA ILE A 210 -4.12 12.41 -11.46
C ILE A 210 -4.66 13.77 -11.02
N GLU A 211 -4.20 14.86 -11.63
CA GLU A 211 -4.70 16.21 -11.35
C GLU A 211 -6.17 16.34 -11.76
N ALA A 212 -6.54 15.90 -12.97
CA ALA A 212 -7.92 15.96 -13.46
C ALA A 212 -8.90 15.18 -12.57
N VAL A 213 -8.59 13.94 -12.20
CA VAL A 213 -9.45 13.15 -11.29
C VAL A 213 -9.51 13.74 -9.89
N THR A 214 -8.42 14.34 -9.40
CA THR A 214 -8.44 15.02 -8.10
C THR A 214 -9.34 16.27 -8.12
N ILE A 215 -9.33 17.05 -9.21
CA ILE A 215 -10.23 18.20 -9.38
C ILE A 215 -11.69 17.73 -9.39
N ILE A 216 -12.00 16.66 -10.13
CA ILE A 216 -13.36 16.09 -10.18
C ILE A 216 -13.81 15.66 -8.78
N MET A 217 -12.92 15.03 -8.00
CA MET A 217 -13.21 14.66 -6.61
C MET A 217 -13.43 15.87 -5.70
N ILE A 218 -12.65 16.94 -5.86
CA ILE A 218 -12.85 18.19 -5.11
C ILE A 218 -14.22 18.80 -5.43
N ILE A 219 -14.63 18.83 -6.70
CA ILE A 219 -15.96 19.34 -7.10
C ILE A 219 -17.07 18.54 -6.40
N ARG A 220 -17.00 17.20 -6.42
CA ARG A 220 -17.93 16.33 -5.67
C ARG A 220 -17.93 16.69 -4.18
N SER A 221 -16.76 16.76 -3.54
CA SER A 221 -16.64 17.05 -2.11
C SER A 221 -17.23 18.43 -1.75
N ILE A 222 -17.09 19.44 -2.61
CA ILE A 222 -17.71 20.76 -2.41
C ILE A 222 -19.23 20.66 -2.50
N VAL A 223 -19.79 20.02 -3.53
CA VAL A 223 -21.25 19.89 -3.68
C VAL A 223 -21.83 19.11 -2.49
N ARG A 224 -21.16 18.05 -2.06
CA ARG A 224 -21.55 17.30 -0.85
C ARG A 224 -21.49 18.16 0.40
N ALA A 225 -20.42 18.94 0.60
CA ALA A 225 -20.36 19.87 1.74
C ALA A 225 -21.51 20.88 1.69
N VAL A 226 -21.81 21.47 0.53
CA VAL A 226 -22.93 22.42 0.35
C VAL A 226 -24.28 21.77 0.65
N GLU A 227 -24.52 20.55 0.18
CA GLU A 227 -25.74 19.78 0.45
C GLU A 227 -25.98 19.63 1.96
N TYR A 228 -24.98 19.18 2.71
CA TYR A 228 -25.11 19.01 4.16
C TYR A 228 -25.13 20.35 4.92
N LEU A 229 -24.49 21.40 4.39
CA LEU A 229 -24.57 22.77 4.94
C LEU A 229 -25.95 23.41 4.73
N GLN A 230 -26.64 23.11 3.63
CA GLN A 230 -28.01 23.56 3.40
C GLN A 230 -28.98 22.79 4.31
N GLY A 231 -28.80 21.48 4.47
CA GLY A 231 -29.66 20.64 5.30
C GLY A 231 -31.00 20.33 4.64
N GLN A 232 -31.99 19.95 5.44
CA GLN A 232 -33.32 19.59 4.94
C GLN A 232 -34.02 20.79 4.30
N GLY A 233 -34.72 20.56 3.19
CA GLY A 233 -35.29 21.61 2.33
C GLY A 233 -34.28 22.41 1.51
N GLY A 234 -32.99 22.07 1.57
CA GLY A 234 -31.93 22.72 0.79
C GLY A 234 -32.09 22.49 -0.72
N PHE A 235 -31.75 23.51 -1.53
CA PHE A 235 -31.90 23.43 -2.99
C PHE A 235 -31.20 22.21 -3.61
N VAL A 236 -30.03 21.82 -3.10
CA VAL A 236 -29.26 20.67 -3.61
C VAL A 236 -29.92 19.33 -3.26
N ILE A 237 -30.37 19.15 -2.01
CA ILE A 237 -30.98 17.89 -1.57
C ILE A 237 -32.38 17.70 -2.12
N SER A 238 -33.10 18.79 -2.42
CA SER A 238 -34.46 18.74 -2.97
C SER A 238 -34.52 18.45 -4.48
N HIS A 239 -33.41 18.57 -5.21
CA HIS A 239 -33.36 18.33 -6.65
C HIS A 239 -32.52 17.10 -6.96
N GLU A 240 -33.18 16.04 -7.43
CA GLU A 240 -32.54 14.77 -7.78
C GLU A 240 -31.42 14.87 -8.81
N VAL A 241 -31.46 15.87 -9.69
CA VAL A 241 -30.45 16.07 -10.73
C VAL A 241 -29.05 16.23 -10.14
N PHE A 242 -28.90 16.85 -8.95
CA PHE A 242 -27.58 17.10 -8.38
C PHE A 242 -26.84 15.84 -7.98
N ILE A 243 -27.53 14.82 -7.43
CA ILE A 243 -26.87 13.56 -7.08
C ILE A 243 -26.41 12.82 -8.34
N TYR A 244 -27.20 12.77 -9.41
CA TYR A 244 -26.74 12.08 -10.62
C TYR A 244 -25.64 12.85 -11.36
N LEU A 245 -25.74 14.18 -11.43
CA LEU A 245 -24.77 15.00 -12.15
C LEU A 245 -23.47 15.17 -11.36
N PHE A 246 -23.51 15.60 -10.10
CA PHE A 246 -22.32 15.96 -9.33
C PHE A 246 -21.78 14.84 -8.44
N ASP A 247 -22.49 13.72 -8.31
CA ASP A 247 -21.97 12.54 -7.61
C ASP A 247 -21.73 11.40 -8.59
N ALA A 248 -22.80 10.85 -9.18
CA ALA A 248 -22.73 9.64 -10.00
C ALA A 248 -21.85 9.84 -11.25
N SER A 249 -22.13 10.89 -12.04
CA SER A 249 -21.41 11.14 -13.28
C SER A 249 -19.94 11.50 -13.05
N LEU A 250 -19.65 12.24 -11.98
CA LEU A 250 -18.28 12.62 -11.61
C LEU A 250 -17.45 11.40 -11.20
N MET A 251 -17.98 10.48 -10.38
CA MET A 251 -17.24 9.28 -10.02
C MET A 251 -17.11 8.31 -11.17
N PHE A 252 -18.15 8.17 -11.99
CA PHE A 252 -18.05 7.39 -13.22
C PHE A 252 -16.95 7.95 -14.14
N LEU A 253 -16.85 9.27 -14.27
CA LEU A 253 -15.79 9.92 -15.04
C LEU A 253 -14.39 9.69 -14.44
N VAL A 254 -14.25 9.70 -13.11
CA VAL A 254 -12.99 9.34 -12.43
C VAL A 254 -12.57 7.92 -12.78
N MET A 255 -13.52 6.97 -12.71
CA MET A 255 -13.29 5.58 -13.12
C MET A 255 -12.92 5.47 -14.60
N LEU A 256 -13.58 6.22 -15.47
CA LEU A 256 -13.29 6.21 -16.90
C LEU A 256 -11.90 6.75 -17.22
N LEU A 257 -11.48 7.83 -16.57
CA LEU A 257 -10.16 8.42 -16.77
C LEU A 257 -9.04 7.46 -16.34
N PHE A 258 -9.20 6.75 -15.22
CA PHE A 258 -8.25 5.72 -14.80
C PHE A 258 -8.29 4.46 -15.66
N LEU A 259 -9.42 4.15 -16.29
CA LEU A 259 -9.47 3.07 -17.28
C LEU A 259 -8.62 3.40 -18.52
N ILE A 260 -8.76 4.62 -19.05
CA ILE A 260 -8.03 5.09 -20.24
C ILE A 260 -6.52 5.19 -19.92
N VAL A 261 -6.19 5.80 -18.78
CA VAL A 261 -4.80 6.04 -18.35
C VAL A 261 -4.51 5.18 -17.11
N HIS A 262 -4.47 3.87 -17.32
CA HIS A 262 -4.27 2.91 -16.23
C HIS A 262 -2.84 3.00 -15.65
N PRO A 263 -2.64 3.39 -14.38
CA PRO A 263 -1.31 3.61 -13.79
C PRO A 263 -0.47 2.32 -13.75
N GLY A 264 -1.11 1.16 -13.70
CA GLY A 264 -0.44 -0.15 -13.81
C GLY A 264 0.33 -0.35 -15.12
N ARG A 265 -0.07 0.29 -16.23
CA ARG A 265 0.67 0.23 -17.50
C ARG A 265 2.02 0.95 -17.40
N LEU A 266 2.07 2.09 -16.70
CA LEU A 266 3.31 2.84 -16.48
C LEU A 266 4.33 2.02 -15.68
N VAL A 267 3.88 1.39 -14.59
CA VAL A 267 4.77 0.60 -13.72
C VAL A 267 5.41 -0.55 -14.50
N LYS A 268 4.62 -1.26 -15.32
CA LYS A 268 5.13 -2.36 -16.15
C LYS A 268 6.15 -1.87 -17.19
N SER A 269 5.90 -0.71 -17.81
CA SER A 269 6.84 -0.10 -18.76
C SER A 269 8.13 0.38 -18.10
N GLY A 270 8.06 0.99 -16.91
CA GLY A 270 9.23 1.44 -16.15
C GLY A 270 10.11 0.28 -15.71
N THR A 271 9.52 -0.83 -15.24
CA THR A 271 10.26 -2.05 -14.94
C THR A 271 10.94 -2.62 -16.19
N ARG A 272 10.24 -2.68 -17.33
CA ARG A 272 10.81 -3.19 -18.59
C ARG A 272 11.99 -2.36 -19.10
N MET A 273 11.91 -1.03 -18.99
CA MET A 273 13.02 -0.14 -19.35
C MET A 273 14.25 -0.34 -18.46
N LYS A 274 14.05 -0.56 -17.15
CA LYS A 274 15.14 -0.85 -16.21
C LYS A 274 15.88 -2.15 -16.56
N TRP A 275 15.14 -3.19 -16.96
CA TRP A 275 15.72 -4.45 -17.46
C TRP A 275 16.47 -4.28 -18.79
N ARG A 276 15.93 -3.48 -19.72
CA ARG A 276 16.55 -3.23 -21.03
C ARG A 276 17.81 -2.36 -20.95
N GLY A 277 17.85 -1.42 -20.00
CA GLY A 277 19.04 -0.63 -19.70
C GLY A 277 20.15 -1.46 -19.07
N GLN A 278 19.81 -2.39 -18.17
CA GLN A 278 20.79 -3.29 -17.55
C GLN A 278 21.42 -4.22 -18.59
N THR A 279 20.61 -4.86 -19.45
CA THR A 279 21.10 -5.76 -20.52
C THR A 279 22.03 -5.06 -21.51
N HIS A 280 21.76 -3.82 -21.92
CA HIS A 280 22.69 -3.07 -22.77
C HIS A 280 24.01 -2.69 -22.09
N ILE A 281 24.03 -2.50 -20.77
CA ILE A 281 25.27 -2.25 -20.02
C ILE A 281 26.07 -3.54 -19.87
N ASP A 282 25.39 -4.66 -19.68
CA ASP A 282 26.01 -5.98 -19.56
C ASP A 282 26.60 -6.42 -20.93
N GLU A 283 25.87 -6.25 -22.04
CA GLU A 283 26.37 -6.50 -23.40
C GLU A 283 27.55 -5.59 -23.78
N ALA A 284 27.49 -4.29 -23.47
CA ALA A 284 28.61 -3.38 -23.72
C ALA A 284 29.85 -3.71 -22.86
N GLY A 285 29.64 -4.28 -21.67
CA GLY A 285 30.71 -4.78 -20.80
C GLY A 285 31.41 -6.02 -21.39
N ASP A 286 30.63 -6.95 -21.95
CA ASP A 286 31.15 -8.14 -22.61
C ASP A 286 31.88 -7.80 -23.92
N ASP A 287 31.36 -6.87 -24.73
CA ASP A 287 32.03 -6.39 -25.96
C ASP A 287 33.39 -5.75 -25.67
N ILE A 288 33.50 -5.00 -24.57
CA ILE A 288 34.79 -4.41 -24.12
C ILE A 288 35.75 -5.49 -23.60
N MET A 289 35.23 -6.61 -23.06
CA MET A 289 36.04 -7.73 -22.58
C MET A 289 36.52 -8.64 -23.71
N HIS A 290 35.85 -8.63 -24.87
CA HIS A 290 36.17 -9.44 -26.04
C HIS A 290 37.01 -8.73 -27.12
N LEU A 291 37.46 -7.49 -26.89
CA LEU A 291 38.43 -6.84 -27.76
C LEU A 291 39.78 -7.58 -27.70
N PRO A 292 40.35 -8.02 -28.84
CA PRO A 292 41.63 -8.73 -28.84
C PRO A 292 42.73 -7.80 -28.33
N PHE A 293 43.39 -8.22 -27.25
CA PHE A 293 44.48 -7.52 -26.54
C PHE A 293 45.73 -7.21 -27.41
N THR A 294 45.69 -7.52 -28.71
CA THR A 294 46.82 -7.54 -29.64
C THR A 294 47.12 -6.22 -30.35
N HIS A 295 46.27 -5.19 -30.24
CA HIS A 295 46.51 -3.90 -30.92
C HIS A 295 47.07 -2.76 -30.04
N LEU A 296 47.31 -2.99 -28.73
CA LEU A 296 47.83 -1.95 -27.83
C LEU A 296 49.27 -2.17 -27.35
N ILE A 297 50.03 -3.09 -27.97
CA ILE A 297 51.43 -3.37 -27.62
C ILE A 297 52.25 -3.65 -28.89
N ALA A 298 52.47 -2.65 -29.76
CA ALA A 298 53.50 -2.77 -30.80
C ALA A 298 54.03 -1.38 -31.20
N GLY A 299 55.16 -1.00 -30.61
CA GLY A 299 55.96 0.16 -30.99
C GLY A 299 57.22 0.26 -30.13
N PRO A 300 58.44 0.17 -30.69
CA PRO A 300 59.67 0.07 -29.90
C PRO A 300 60.30 1.44 -29.60
N SER A 301 61.16 1.44 -28.58
CA SER A 301 62.24 2.39 -28.25
C SER A 301 62.00 3.50 -27.19
N SER A 302 62.69 3.28 -26.06
CA SER A 302 63.37 4.23 -25.16
C SER A 302 62.65 5.50 -24.65
N THR A 303 62.25 5.50 -23.36
CA THR A 303 62.71 6.46 -22.31
C THR A 303 61.92 6.25 -20.99
N PRO A 304 62.55 6.31 -19.80
CA PRO A 304 61.90 5.99 -18.54
C PRO A 304 61.28 7.25 -17.89
N THR A 305 60.26 7.85 -18.49
CA THR A 305 59.69 9.10 -17.93
C THR A 305 58.21 9.39 -18.26
N VAL A 306 57.40 8.38 -18.63
CA VAL A 306 56.01 8.64 -19.06
C VAL A 306 54.92 7.95 -18.22
N GLN A 307 55.26 7.19 -17.16
CA GLN A 307 54.25 6.58 -16.29
C GLN A 307 53.35 7.58 -15.52
N PRO A 308 53.84 8.75 -15.02
CA PRO A 308 52.97 9.69 -14.31
C PRO A 308 52.04 10.48 -15.25
N ILE A 309 52.53 10.81 -16.46
CA ILE A 309 51.82 11.64 -17.44
C ILE A 309 50.70 10.84 -18.13
N MET A 310 50.93 9.55 -18.39
CA MET A 310 49.91 8.66 -18.98
C MET A 310 48.79 8.33 -17.99
N PHE A 311 49.09 8.23 -16.68
CA PHE A 311 48.08 8.07 -15.62
C PHE A 311 47.28 9.37 -15.38
N ALA A 312 47.92 10.53 -15.51
CA ALA A 312 47.26 11.83 -15.44
C ALA A 312 46.34 12.08 -16.65
N LEU A 313 46.78 11.76 -17.87
CA LEU A 313 45.96 11.87 -19.09
C LEU A 313 44.77 10.91 -19.07
N ARG A 314 44.91 9.70 -18.49
CA ARG A 314 43.80 8.75 -18.29
C ARG A 314 42.76 9.25 -17.28
N ARG A 315 43.14 10.11 -16.34
CA ARG A 315 42.21 10.82 -15.43
C ARG A 315 41.56 12.05 -16.06
N ILE A 316 42.19 12.68 -17.05
CA ILE A 316 41.74 13.94 -17.65
C ILE A 316 40.85 13.73 -18.89
N ILE A 317 41.10 12.68 -19.68
CA ILE A 317 40.29 12.40 -20.90
C ILE A 317 39.02 11.59 -20.57
N ALA A 318 38.96 10.95 -19.41
CA ALA A 318 37.79 10.19 -18.96
C ALA A 318 36.90 10.98 -17.98
N ARG A 319 36.35 12.14 -18.41
CA ARG A 319 35.06 12.79 -18.00
C ARG A 319 35.12 14.31 -18.23
N PRO A 320 34.02 14.97 -18.66
CA PRO A 320 32.69 14.87 -18.02
C PRO A 320 31.52 14.79 -19.04
N VAL A 321 30.37 14.16 -18.77
CA VAL A 321 29.13 14.74 -18.21
C VAL A 321 28.07 13.61 -18.36
N LEU A 322 27.63 12.91 -17.31
CA LEU A 322 26.36 13.18 -16.64
C LEU A 322 26.44 12.57 -15.24
N ARG A 323 26.56 13.46 -14.25
CA ARG A 323 26.46 13.15 -12.84
C ARG A 323 24.98 13.17 -12.47
N VAL A 324 24.22 12.13 -12.84
CA VAL A 324 23.04 11.77 -12.06
C VAL A 324 23.58 10.99 -10.89
N ALA A 325 23.44 11.57 -9.70
CA ALA A 325 23.71 10.88 -8.45
C ALA A 325 22.71 9.73 -8.33
N THR A 326 23.03 8.59 -8.93
CA THR A 326 22.69 7.31 -8.33
C THR A 326 23.32 7.35 -6.95
N ARG A 327 22.52 7.73 -5.96
CA ARG A 327 22.77 7.29 -4.61
C ARG A 327 22.70 5.78 -4.73
N GLN A 328 23.86 5.13 -4.86
CA GLN A 328 23.96 3.75 -4.46
C GLN A 328 23.34 3.75 -3.07
N ILE A 329 22.22 3.04 -2.94
CA ILE A 329 21.92 2.48 -1.65
C ILE A 329 23.15 1.62 -1.41
N HIS A 330 24.08 2.15 -0.63
CA HIS A 330 24.90 1.36 0.24
C HIS A 330 23.88 0.61 1.11
N VAL A 331 23.33 -0.48 0.57
CA VAL A 331 23.21 -1.67 1.38
C VAL A 331 24.66 -2.04 1.52
N THR A 332 25.28 -1.55 2.58
CA THR A 332 26.56 -2.08 3.02
C THR A 332 26.41 -3.60 2.90
N PRO A 333 27.24 -4.30 2.11
CA PRO A 333 27.41 -5.74 2.28
C PRO A 333 27.72 -6.01 3.76
N ARG A 334 28.34 -5.05 4.47
CA ARG A 334 28.53 -5.01 5.92
C ARG A 334 27.30 -5.13 6.83
N ARG A 335 26.04 -5.02 6.36
CA ARG A 335 24.85 -5.30 7.21
C ARG A 335 24.26 -6.70 7.03
N PHE A 336 24.74 -7.47 6.04
CA PHE A 336 24.47 -8.91 5.92
C PHE A 336 25.75 -9.77 6.01
N ALA A 337 26.92 -9.15 5.87
CA ALA A 337 28.23 -9.67 6.30
C ALA A 337 28.52 -9.34 7.77
N SER A 338 27.58 -8.68 8.46
CA SER A 338 27.34 -8.83 9.88
C SER A 338 26.15 -9.79 10.09
N ALA A 339 26.18 -10.94 9.43
CA ALA A 339 25.66 -12.11 10.11
C ALA A 339 26.61 -12.28 11.29
N ASP A 340 26.09 -12.13 12.51
CA ASP A 340 26.88 -12.40 13.70
C ASP A 340 27.63 -13.71 13.46
N GLN A 341 28.95 -13.64 13.58
CA GLN A 341 29.74 -14.85 13.78
C GLN A 341 29.02 -15.66 14.87
N PRO A 342 28.85 -17.00 14.72
CA PRO A 342 28.13 -17.79 15.72
C PRO A 342 28.60 -17.33 17.10
N PRO A 343 27.66 -16.98 17.99
CA PRO A 343 27.97 -16.23 19.20
C PRO A 343 29.14 -16.91 19.89
N ASN A 344 30.19 -16.14 20.19
CA ASN A 344 31.34 -16.71 20.88
C ASN A 344 30.88 -17.25 22.24
N MET A 345 31.62 -18.20 22.84
CA MET A 345 31.21 -18.86 24.09
C MET A 345 30.83 -17.85 25.19
N GLN A 346 31.50 -16.69 25.23
CA GLN A 346 31.20 -15.58 26.15
C GLN A 346 29.87 -14.88 25.88
N GLN A 347 29.45 -14.73 24.61
CA GLN A 347 28.16 -14.18 24.24
C GLN A 347 27.02 -15.14 24.58
N ILE A 348 27.20 -16.45 24.34
CA ILE A 348 26.22 -17.49 24.73
C ILE A 348 26.07 -17.49 26.26
N GLU A 349 27.18 -17.44 26.98
CA GLU A 349 27.20 -17.36 28.44
C GLU A 349 26.53 -16.08 28.96
N SER A 350 26.72 -14.94 28.28
CA SER A 350 26.04 -13.68 28.62
C SER A 350 24.53 -13.71 28.36
N MET A 351 24.08 -14.42 27.31
CA MET A 351 22.65 -14.60 27.03
C MET A 351 21.99 -15.58 28.00
N MET A 352 22.72 -16.62 28.42
CA MET A 352 22.25 -17.55 29.46
C MET A 352 22.22 -16.93 30.86
N ASN A 353 23.04 -15.90 31.10
CA ASN A 353 23.07 -15.14 32.35
C ASN A 353 22.04 -14.00 32.40
N ASP A 354 21.23 -13.80 31.35
CA ASP A 354 20.08 -12.90 31.41
C ASP A 354 19.05 -13.48 32.42
N PRO A 355 18.65 -12.72 33.46
CA PRO A 355 17.75 -13.20 34.50
C PRO A 355 16.41 -13.70 33.95
N HIS A 356 15.90 -13.11 32.86
CA HIS A 356 14.64 -13.53 32.23
C HIS A 356 14.78 -14.85 31.47
N ILE A 357 15.90 -15.06 30.78
CA ILE A 357 16.19 -16.30 30.04
C ILE A 357 16.44 -17.44 31.02
N ARG A 358 17.16 -17.16 32.11
CA ARG A 358 17.44 -18.15 33.16
C ARG A 358 16.17 -18.60 33.88
N GLU A 359 15.26 -17.67 34.18
CA GLU A 359 13.95 -17.98 34.75
C GLU A 359 13.10 -18.81 33.78
N THR A 360 13.10 -18.46 32.49
CA THR A 360 12.36 -19.21 31.46
C THR A 360 12.90 -20.63 31.31
N PHE A 361 14.23 -20.79 31.31
CA PHE A 361 14.89 -22.09 31.25
C PHE A 361 14.65 -22.93 32.51
N GLU A 362 14.63 -22.29 33.69
CA GLU A 362 14.31 -22.94 34.95
C GLU A 362 12.86 -23.41 35.01
N LYS A 363 11.90 -22.63 34.48
CA LYS A 363 10.50 -23.05 34.33
C LYS A 363 10.33 -24.19 33.34
N LEU A 364 11.06 -24.16 32.21
CA LEU A 364 11.04 -25.22 31.21
C LEU A 364 11.63 -26.54 31.72
N SER A 365 12.78 -26.48 32.41
CA SER A 365 13.48 -27.66 32.93
C SER A 365 12.68 -28.41 34.00
N ARG A 366 11.74 -27.72 34.67
CA ARG A 366 10.81 -28.31 35.65
C ARG A 366 9.57 -28.94 35.01
N HIS A 367 9.40 -28.85 33.68
CA HIS A 367 8.24 -29.35 32.93
C HIS A 367 8.65 -30.48 31.97
N PRO A 368 8.63 -31.76 32.38
CA PRO A 368 9.05 -32.90 31.55
C PRO A 368 8.39 -32.97 30.16
N PRO A 369 7.07 -32.68 29.99
CA PRO A 369 6.42 -32.71 28.67
C PRO A 369 6.98 -31.70 27.67
N ALA A 370 7.44 -30.53 28.15
CA ALA A 370 8.02 -29.50 27.30
C ALA A 370 9.38 -29.94 26.75
N ILE A 371 10.17 -30.66 27.55
CA ILE A 371 11.48 -31.20 27.15
C ILE A 371 11.31 -32.25 26.06
N GLU A 372 10.33 -33.15 26.21
CA GLU A 372 10.03 -34.17 25.19
C GLU A 372 9.55 -33.53 23.87
N ALA A 373 8.70 -32.51 23.94
CA ALA A 373 8.25 -31.76 22.77
C ALA A 373 9.43 -31.06 22.04
N MET A 374 10.38 -30.50 22.80
CA MET A 374 11.60 -29.90 22.22
C MET A 374 12.50 -30.92 21.53
N GLN A 375 12.69 -32.10 22.13
CA GLN A 375 13.48 -33.18 21.53
C GLN A 375 12.85 -33.69 20.24
N LYS A 376 11.53 -33.94 20.26
CA LYS A 376 10.77 -34.38 19.08
C LYS A 376 10.85 -33.36 17.93
N MET A 377 10.79 -32.07 18.24
CA MET A 377 10.95 -31.02 17.24
C MET A 377 12.39 -30.99 16.68
N GLY A 378 13.40 -31.17 17.53
CA GLY A 378 14.81 -31.28 17.12
C GLY A 378 15.07 -32.47 16.19
N ASP A 379 14.46 -33.63 16.46
CA ASP A 379 14.59 -34.82 15.63
C ASP A 379 13.92 -34.66 14.26
N ILE A 380 12.77 -34.00 14.19
CA ILE A 380 12.11 -33.66 12.93
C ILE A 380 13.01 -32.73 12.10
N ILE A 381 13.59 -31.70 12.71
CA ILE A 381 14.50 -30.77 12.00
C ILE A 381 15.74 -31.50 11.46
N LYS A 382 16.32 -32.42 12.25
CA LYS A 382 17.45 -33.27 11.81
C LYS A 382 17.05 -34.20 10.67
N SER A 383 15.91 -34.87 10.77
CA SER A 383 15.41 -35.80 9.76
C SER A 383 15.15 -35.14 8.40
N LYS A 384 14.81 -33.85 8.40
CA LYS A 384 14.54 -33.05 7.19
C LYS A 384 15.80 -32.35 6.63
N GLY A 385 16.99 -32.65 7.17
CA GLY A 385 18.28 -32.26 6.58
C GLY A 385 18.71 -30.81 6.80
N LEU A 386 18.12 -30.09 7.77
CA LEU A 386 18.42 -28.67 8.03
C LEU A 386 19.58 -28.42 9.00
N ALA A 387 20.31 -29.47 9.36
CA ALA A 387 21.38 -29.40 10.34
C ALA A 387 22.71 -29.90 9.79
N THR A 388 23.20 -29.30 8.70
CA THR A 388 24.62 -29.43 8.35
C THR A 388 25.14 -28.15 7.71
N SER A 389 25.93 -27.38 8.48
CA SER A 389 26.87 -26.33 8.06
C SER A 389 26.35 -24.96 7.57
N GLY A 390 25.21 -24.47 8.04
CA GLY A 390 24.87 -23.05 7.83
C GLY A 390 23.48 -22.63 8.31
N PRO A 391 23.20 -21.31 8.44
CA PRO A 391 21.85 -20.81 8.73
C PRO A 391 20.89 -21.21 7.59
N PRO A 392 19.68 -21.71 7.90
CA PRO A 392 18.75 -22.22 6.90
C PRO A 392 18.29 -21.09 5.96
N SER A 393 18.18 -21.39 4.67
CA SER A 393 17.65 -20.42 3.70
C SER A 393 16.18 -20.13 3.98
N LYS A 394 15.68 -18.96 3.58
CA LYS A 394 14.25 -18.62 3.68
C LYS A 394 13.35 -19.64 2.97
N MET A 395 13.85 -20.25 1.89
CA MET A 395 13.14 -21.30 1.17
C MET A 395 13.06 -22.60 1.98
N ASP A 396 14.10 -22.90 2.75
CA ASP A 396 14.16 -24.10 3.58
C ASP A 396 13.23 -23.97 4.79
N ILE A 397 13.18 -22.77 5.39
CA ILE A 397 12.20 -22.43 6.43
C ILE A 397 10.77 -22.49 5.89
N MET A 398 10.53 -21.99 4.66
CA MET A 398 9.21 -22.07 4.02
C MET A 398 8.79 -23.53 3.80
N LYS A 399 9.70 -24.38 3.30
CA LYS A 399 9.45 -25.82 3.12
C LYS A 399 9.16 -26.51 4.45
N LEU A 400 9.92 -26.18 5.49
CA LEU A 400 9.73 -26.72 6.83
C LEU A 400 8.37 -26.33 7.42
N MET A 401 7.96 -25.07 7.27
CA MET A 401 6.64 -24.61 7.73
C MET A 401 5.47 -25.16 6.91
N MET A 402 5.70 -25.62 5.67
CA MET A 402 4.69 -26.32 4.89
C MET A 402 4.57 -27.80 5.27
N ASP A 403 5.55 -28.36 6.00
CA ASP A 403 5.50 -29.73 6.49
C ASP A 403 4.44 -29.86 7.59
N LYS A 404 3.62 -30.91 7.48
CA LYS A 404 2.52 -31.15 8.42
C LYS A 404 3.07 -31.61 9.78
N GLU A 405 4.07 -32.49 9.80
CA GLU A 405 4.66 -33.02 11.03
C GLU A 405 5.36 -31.93 11.83
N PHE A 406 6.03 -31.01 11.13
CA PHE A 406 6.68 -29.86 11.77
C PHE A 406 5.66 -28.90 12.40
N ARG A 407 4.57 -28.58 11.69
CA ARG A 407 3.51 -27.71 12.23
C ARG A 407 2.82 -28.33 13.44
N ASP A 408 2.51 -29.62 13.37
CA ASP A 408 1.87 -30.34 14.47
C ASP A 408 2.80 -30.33 15.70
N ALA A 409 4.10 -30.64 15.53
CA ALA A 409 5.08 -30.57 16.62
C ALA A 409 5.27 -29.15 17.19
N ALA A 410 5.27 -28.12 16.33
CA ALA A 410 5.37 -26.72 16.76
C ALA A 410 4.15 -26.26 17.57
N THR A 411 2.95 -26.71 17.20
CA THR A 411 1.74 -26.43 18.00
C THR A 411 1.78 -27.12 19.36
N THR A 412 2.19 -28.40 19.42
CA THR A 412 2.36 -29.12 20.68
C THR A 412 3.38 -28.43 21.59
N LEU A 413 4.52 -28.02 21.05
CA LEU A 413 5.53 -27.29 21.82
C LEU A 413 4.99 -25.97 22.37
N THR A 414 4.29 -25.20 21.53
CA THR A 414 3.70 -23.92 21.94
C THR A 414 2.73 -24.11 23.10
N THR A 415 1.90 -25.15 23.04
CA THR A 415 0.97 -25.51 24.12
C THR A 415 1.70 -25.92 25.40
N GLU A 416 2.72 -26.76 25.30
CA GLU A 416 3.49 -27.18 26.49
C GLU A 416 4.29 -26.04 27.12
N MET A 417 4.79 -25.10 26.32
CA MET A 417 5.46 -23.90 26.82
C MET A 417 4.49 -22.95 27.53
N GLN A 418 3.26 -22.80 27.03
CA GLN A 418 2.21 -22.05 27.72
C GLN A 418 1.82 -22.73 29.03
N ASN A 419 1.70 -24.06 29.04
CA ASN A 419 1.43 -24.84 30.25
C ASN A 419 2.55 -24.70 31.30
N ALA A 420 3.80 -24.55 30.87
CA ALA A 420 4.96 -24.26 31.73
C ALA A 420 5.03 -22.80 32.23
N GLY A 421 4.04 -21.95 31.88
CA GLY A 421 3.96 -20.57 32.36
C GLY A 421 4.90 -19.60 31.63
N VAL A 422 5.26 -19.90 30.37
CA VAL A 422 6.05 -19.01 29.51
C VAL A 422 5.14 -18.21 28.59
N GLU A 423 5.12 -16.88 28.77
CA GLU A 423 4.39 -15.98 27.87
C GLU A 423 5.11 -15.87 26.52
N ILE A 424 4.47 -16.38 25.46
CA ILE A 424 5.00 -16.32 24.10
C ILE A 424 4.51 -15.02 23.46
N ASN A 425 5.39 -14.02 23.35
CA ASN A 425 5.09 -12.78 22.64
C ASN A 425 4.94 -13.07 21.12
N PRO A 426 3.79 -12.77 20.50
CA PRO A 426 3.52 -13.09 19.09
C PRO A 426 4.42 -12.34 18.10
N ASP A 427 5.11 -11.26 18.51
CA ASP A 427 6.04 -10.52 17.65
C ASP A 427 7.47 -11.12 17.64
N VAL A 428 7.75 -12.13 18.47
CA VAL A 428 9.05 -12.83 18.54
C VAL A 428 8.95 -14.26 17.98
N SER A 429 7.85 -14.59 17.31
CA SER A 429 7.67 -15.88 16.64
C SER A 429 8.59 -16.01 15.42
N PHE A 430 9.76 -16.64 15.66
CA PHE A 430 10.65 -17.33 14.71
C PHE A 430 11.13 -16.54 13.49
N PRO A 431 12.42 -16.14 13.48
CA PRO A 431 13.46 -17.10 13.08
C PRO A 431 14.75 -17.08 13.94
N THR A 432 14.74 -16.51 15.15
CA THR A 432 15.98 -16.24 15.91
C THR A 432 16.30 -17.23 17.04
N CYS A 433 15.40 -18.13 17.43
CA CYS A 433 15.63 -19.05 18.56
C CYS A 433 16.14 -20.45 18.18
N PHE A 434 16.42 -20.71 16.90
CA PHE A 434 16.93 -22.00 16.43
C PHE A 434 18.43 -21.93 16.13
N ILE A 435 19.25 -21.90 17.18
CA ILE A 435 20.66 -22.28 17.07
C ILE A 435 20.75 -23.68 17.71
N PRO A 436 21.18 -24.72 16.97
CA PRO A 436 21.45 -26.01 17.59
C PRO A 436 22.66 -25.85 18.52
N VAL A 437 22.42 -25.95 19.83
CA VAL A 437 23.49 -26.18 20.81
C VAL A 437 24.06 -27.56 20.48
N GLN A 438 25.30 -27.60 20.02
CA GLN A 438 26.03 -28.85 19.92
C GLN A 438 26.29 -29.36 21.34
N VAL A 439 25.66 -30.47 21.69
CA VAL A 439 26.15 -31.33 22.77
C VAL A 439 27.40 -32.01 22.22
N THR A 440 28.56 -31.44 22.50
CA THR A 440 29.83 -32.14 22.30
C THR A 440 29.98 -33.17 23.41
N ASP A 441 29.75 -34.44 23.08
CA ASP A 441 30.28 -35.57 23.84
C ASP A 441 31.82 -35.51 23.78
N SER A 442 32.44 -34.92 24.79
CA SER A 442 33.87 -35.07 25.03
C SER A 442 34.11 -36.27 25.95
N ILE A 443 34.24 -37.45 25.33
CA ILE A 443 34.94 -38.59 25.94
C ILE A 443 36.42 -38.20 26.03
N PRO A 444 37.05 -38.18 27.22
CA PRO A 444 38.49 -38.00 27.32
C PRO A 444 39.18 -39.33 26.97
N ARG A 445 40.00 -39.34 25.92
CA ARG A 445 41.06 -40.36 25.79
C ARG A 445 42.42 -39.68 25.90
N SER A 446 43.09 -40.08 26.99
CA SER A 446 44.50 -39.97 27.30
C SER A 446 45.42 -40.29 26.13
N SER A 447 46.40 -39.42 25.91
CA SER A 447 47.85 -39.72 25.93
C SER A 447 48.62 -38.47 25.52
#